data_AF-A0A371PAV8-F1
#
_entry.id   AF-A0A371PAV8-F1
#
_cell.length_a   1.000
_cell.length_b   1.000
_cell.length_c   1.000
_cell.angle_alpha   90.00
_cell.angle_beta   90.00
_cell.angle_gamma   90.00
#
_symmetry.space_group_name_H-M   'P 1'
#
loop_
_entity.id
_entity.type
_entity.pdbx_description
1 polymer ?
#
loop_
_entity_poly.entity_id
_entity_poly.type
_entity_poly.pdbx_seq_one_letter_code
_entity_poly.pdbx_strand_id
1 'polypeptide(L)'
;MVAVASLAIGSAALAATSASAATPSGITREAVLSLASSARADNGEPSLATRTAAAAMLNRECAVASDQVLNAGNVREVSPVTAGASVDGVYITGSVTSLGTAVRECAIGVVAPVAAGSTLSGTATLTASTFGLTQTATATPTALSGDVSVITLKESAPFSYSFTYKAEGSSTKTTSTTTSTKVKDTKTKAQKKAAKKKYVKRVKAAKKSYKKAVSKAGSKTKRVQAKKTYKAKRASAKATYKKAVAGYKVVKKTTSSTEIRPFSVTAARAPFVFPIPPIPGA
;
A
#
# COMPACT_ATOMS: atom_id res chain seq x y z
N MET A 1 -9.87 -6.28 47.71
CA MET A 1 -9.59 -5.36 46.58
C MET A 1 -8.23 -5.71 45.97
N VAL A 2 -8.18 -6.17 44.72
CA VAL A 2 -6.92 -6.53 44.03
C VAL A 2 -6.52 -5.35 43.14
N ALA A 3 -5.46 -4.64 43.52
CA ALA A 3 -4.92 -3.53 42.75
C ALA A 3 -4.27 -4.05 41.46
N VAL A 4 -4.85 -3.69 40.31
CA VAL A 4 -4.32 -4.01 38.98
C VAL A 4 -3.35 -2.89 38.59
N ALA A 5 -2.05 -3.15 38.73
CA ALA A 5 -1.02 -2.24 38.25
C ALA A 5 -0.88 -2.39 36.72
N SER A 6 -1.53 -1.49 35.99
CA SER A 6 -1.41 -1.34 34.54
C SER A 6 -0.02 -0.77 34.21
N LEU A 7 0.96 -1.63 33.92
CA LEU A 7 2.22 -1.19 33.32
C LEU A 7 1.95 -0.78 31.88
N ALA A 8 1.85 0.53 31.63
CA ALA A 8 1.94 1.11 30.29
C ALA A 8 3.37 0.88 29.78
N ILE A 9 3.60 -0.24 29.10
CA ILE A 9 4.80 -0.42 28.29
C ILE A 9 4.60 0.48 27.09
N GLY A 10 5.19 1.68 27.13
CA GLY A 10 5.37 2.54 25.98
C GLY A 10 6.04 1.71 24.88
N SER A 11 5.21 1.21 23.98
CA SER A 11 5.69 0.53 22.80
C SER A 11 6.38 1.62 22.01
N ALA A 12 7.69 1.49 21.83
CA ALA A 12 8.37 2.17 20.75
C ALA A 12 7.57 1.82 19.49
N ALA A 13 6.77 2.79 19.02
CA ALA A 13 6.23 2.74 17.69
C ALA A 13 7.46 2.73 16.80
N LEU A 14 7.88 1.54 16.34
CA LEU A 14 8.49 1.49 15.02
C LEU A 14 7.47 2.23 14.17
N ALA A 15 7.85 3.41 13.66
CA ALA A 15 7.12 4.03 12.60
C ALA A 15 6.99 2.95 11.53
N ALA A 16 5.82 2.31 11.48
CA ALA A 16 5.46 1.48 10.37
C ALA A 16 5.41 2.48 9.23
N THR A 17 6.53 2.62 8.51
CA THR A 17 6.50 3.07 7.13
C THR A 17 5.39 2.25 6.53
N SER A 18 4.26 2.91 6.24
CA SER A 18 3.13 2.26 5.58
C SER A 18 3.74 1.55 4.38
N ALA A 19 3.65 0.22 4.37
CA ALA A 19 3.89 -0.52 3.16
C ALA A 19 2.78 -0.04 2.21
N SER A 20 3.04 1.05 1.51
CA SER A 20 2.22 1.53 0.40
C SER A 20 2.39 0.43 -0.62
N ALA A 21 1.46 -0.51 -0.67
CA ALA A 21 1.51 -1.59 -1.63
C ALA A 21 1.32 -0.92 -2.99
N ALA A 22 2.43 -0.68 -3.67
CA ALA A 22 2.40 -0.21 -5.05
C ALA A 22 1.58 -1.22 -5.86
N THR A 23 0.77 -0.73 -6.80
CA THR A 23 0.15 -1.60 -7.81
C THR A 23 1.23 -2.47 -8.48
N PRO A 24 0.88 -3.57 -9.18
CA PRO A 24 1.86 -4.33 -9.97
C PRO A 24 2.65 -3.45 -10.96
N SER A 25 2.06 -2.34 -11.39
CA SER A 25 2.65 -1.30 -12.23
C SER A 25 3.47 -0.23 -11.47
N GLY A 26 3.58 -0.34 -10.15
CA GLY A 26 4.39 0.53 -9.29
C GLY A 26 3.74 1.84 -8.86
N ILE A 27 2.45 2.07 -9.16
CA ILE A 27 1.71 3.28 -8.77
C ILE A 27 1.40 3.20 -7.27
N THR A 28 1.80 4.23 -6.51
CA THR A 28 1.63 4.28 -5.06
C THR A 28 0.46 5.18 -4.66
N ARG A 29 -0.11 4.94 -3.48
CA ARG A 29 -1.20 5.77 -2.93
C ARG A 29 -0.79 7.25 -2.87
N GLU A 30 0.42 7.53 -2.40
CA GLU A 30 0.93 8.88 -2.24
C GLU A 30 1.06 9.60 -3.60
N ALA A 31 1.45 8.89 -4.67
CA ALA A 31 1.51 9.46 -6.01
C ALA A 31 0.11 9.85 -6.52
N VAL A 32 -0.90 9.02 -6.26
CA VAL A 32 -2.30 9.30 -6.65
C VAL A 32 -2.86 10.49 -5.90
N LEU A 33 -2.72 10.51 -4.56
CA LEU A 33 -3.20 11.60 -3.73
C LEU A 33 -2.49 12.93 -4.07
N SER A 34 -1.17 12.87 -4.31
CA SER A 34 -0.40 14.05 -4.72
C SER A 34 -0.87 14.58 -6.08
N LEU A 35 -1.06 13.69 -7.07
CA LEU A 35 -1.51 14.09 -8.40
C LEU A 35 -2.93 14.67 -8.36
N ALA A 36 -3.84 14.09 -7.57
CA ALA A 36 -5.18 14.63 -7.36
C ALA A 36 -5.16 16.02 -6.74
N SER A 37 -4.31 16.23 -5.73
CA SER A 37 -4.12 17.55 -5.13
C SER A 37 -3.57 18.57 -6.13
N SER A 38 -2.56 18.21 -6.91
CA SER A 38 -1.98 19.10 -7.93
C SER A 38 -2.98 19.43 -9.04
N ALA A 39 -3.73 18.44 -9.53
CA ALA A 39 -4.75 18.64 -10.55
C ALA A 39 -5.86 19.60 -10.09
N ARG A 40 -6.25 19.56 -8.80
CA ARG A 40 -7.17 20.56 -8.23
C ARG A 40 -6.56 21.94 -8.13
N ALA A 41 -5.28 22.03 -7.75
CA ALA A 41 -4.58 23.30 -7.60
C ALA A 41 -4.39 24.02 -8.94
N ASP A 42 -4.23 23.27 -10.04
CA ASP A 42 -4.06 23.81 -11.39
C ASP A 42 -5.34 24.48 -11.96
N ASN A 43 -6.52 24.21 -11.37
CA ASN A 43 -7.80 24.86 -11.68
C ASN A 43 -8.14 24.97 -13.19
N GLY A 44 -7.91 23.89 -13.95
CA GLY A 44 -8.23 23.80 -15.36
C GLY A 44 -7.09 23.21 -16.18
N GLU A 45 -6.09 24.02 -16.51
CA GLU A 45 -4.97 23.56 -17.34
C GLU A 45 -3.84 22.96 -16.49
N PRO A 46 -3.53 21.65 -16.62
CA PRO A 46 -2.54 21.01 -15.78
C PRO A 46 -1.14 21.57 -16.05
N SER A 47 -0.43 21.92 -14.99
CA SER A 47 0.94 22.40 -15.04
C SER A 47 1.89 21.34 -15.61
N LEU A 48 3.09 21.75 -16.05
CA LEU A 48 4.09 20.81 -16.56
C LEU A 48 4.44 19.73 -15.53
N ALA A 49 4.46 20.07 -14.24
CA ALA A 49 4.69 19.13 -13.15
C ALA A 49 3.56 18.09 -13.06
N THR A 50 2.30 18.54 -13.07
CA THR A 50 1.11 17.67 -13.09
C THR A 50 1.09 16.76 -14.31
N ARG A 51 1.37 17.31 -15.51
CA ARG A 51 1.46 16.53 -16.76
C ARG A 51 2.60 15.52 -16.73
N THR A 52 3.75 15.85 -16.13
CA THR A 52 4.88 14.93 -16.01
C THR A 52 4.54 13.75 -15.10
N ALA A 53 3.92 14.02 -13.94
CA ALA A 53 3.46 12.97 -13.03
C ALA A 53 2.36 12.10 -13.67
N ALA A 54 1.41 12.72 -14.38
CA ALA A 54 0.38 12.02 -15.13
C ALA A 54 0.94 11.13 -16.26
N ALA A 55 1.91 11.64 -17.02
CA ALA A 55 2.60 10.86 -18.06
C ALA A 55 3.32 9.65 -17.47
N ALA A 56 3.93 9.78 -16.28
CA ALA A 56 4.59 8.65 -15.62
C ALA A 56 3.60 7.54 -15.23
N MET A 57 2.37 7.88 -14.83
CA MET A 57 1.32 6.89 -14.56
C MET A 57 0.79 6.26 -15.86
N LEU A 58 0.51 7.06 -16.88
CA LEU A 58 0.07 6.57 -18.19
C LEU A 58 1.10 5.60 -18.82
N ASN A 59 2.40 5.93 -18.79
CA ASN A 59 3.43 5.05 -19.37
C ASN A 59 3.47 3.65 -18.74
N ARG A 60 3.09 3.53 -17.46
CA ARG A 60 3.07 2.25 -16.74
C ARG A 60 1.87 1.38 -17.11
N GLU A 61 0.77 2.00 -17.56
CA GLU A 61 -0.51 1.34 -17.76
C GLU A 61 -0.89 1.17 -19.23
N CYS A 62 -0.50 2.12 -20.09
CA CYS A 62 -0.89 2.20 -21.49
C CYS A 62 -0.12 1.27 -22.43
N ALA A 63 0.82 0.47 -21.91
CA ALA A 63 1.66 -0.46 -22.66
C ALA A 63 2.24 0.19 -23.94
N VAL A 64 3.03 1.24 -23.75
CA VAL A 64 3.65 2.00 -24.84
C VAL A 64 4.73 1.13 -25.50
N ALA A 65 4.62 0.91 -26.81
CA ALA A 65 5.62 0.15 -27.57
C ALA A 65 6.93 0.95 -27.74
N SER A 66 8.02 0.29 -28.13
CA SER A 66 9.34 0.92 -28.23
C SER A 66 9.44 2.03 -29.29
N ASP A 67 8.58 2.00 -30.31
CA ASP A 67 8.47 3.02 -31.36
C ASP A 67 7.47 4.14 -31.00
N GLN A 68 6.84 4.04 -29.83
CA GLN A 68 5.79 4.93 -29.38
C GLN A 68 6.25 5.83 -28.23
N VAL A 69 5.66 7.02 -28.15
CA VAL A 69 5.96 8.02 -27.14
C VAL A 69 4.69 8.50 -26.48
N LEU A 70 4.72 8.52 -25.14
CA LEU A 70 3.76 9.22 -24.29
C LEU A 70 4.56 10.02 -23.25
N ASN A 71 4.60 11.34 -23.40
CA ASN A 71 5.32 12.25 -22.50
C ASN A 71 4.37 13.33 -21.94
N ALA A 72 4.89 14.27 -21.14
CA ALA A 72 4.10 15.35 -20.55
C ALA A 72 3.37 16.21 -21.60
N GLY A 73 3.96 16.42 -22.78
CA GLY A 73 3.33 17.15 -23.89
C GLY A 73 2.22 16.36 -24.58
N ASN A 74 2.17 15.04 -24.38
CA ASN A 74 1.09 14.20 -24.90
C ASN A 74 -0.07 14.01 -23.91
N VAL A 75 0.08 14.45 -22.65
CA VAL A 75 -1.01 14.44 -21.67
C VAL A 75 -2.03 15.50 -22.05
N ARG A 76 -3.25 15.05 -22.30
CA ARG A 76 -4.36 15.91 -22.75
C ARG A 76 -5.14 16.48 -21.58
N GLU A 77 -5.39 15.66 -20.57
CA GLU A 77 -6.23 16.04 -19.45
C GLU A 77 -5.79 15.32 -18.17
N VAL A 78 -5.89 16.04 -17.06
CA VAL A 78 -5.76 15.50 -15.71
C VAL A 78 -6.90 16.09 -14.90
N SER A 79 -7.97 15.32 -14.71
CA SER A 79 -9.18 15.77 -14.04
C SER A 79 -9.29 15.07 -12.69
N PRO A 80 -9.25 15.81 -11.56
CA PRO A 80 -9.43 15.22 -10.26
C PRO A 80 -10.85 14.69 -10.12
N VAL A 81 -11.01 13.58 -9.38
CA VAL A 81 -12.35 13.11 -9.02
C VAL A 81 -13.01 14.08 -8.04
N THR A 82 -14.34 14.10 -8.02
CA THR A 82 -15.10 14.79 -6.98
C THR A 82 -14.55 14.39 -5.62
N ALA A 83 -14.15 15.38 -4.81
CA ALA A 83 -13.51 15.12 -3.53
C ALA A 83 -14.44 14.29 -2.62
N GLY A 84 -14.02 13.06 -2.33
CA GLY A 84 -14.69 12.17 -1.38
C GLY A 84 -14.00 12.22 -0.01
N ALA A 85 -14.77 12.01 1.07
CA ALA A 85 -14.20 12.00 2.42
C ALA A 85 -13.30 10.77 2.72
N SER A 86 -13.34 9.73 1.88
CA SER A 86 -12.72 8.43 2.13
C SER A 86 -11.77 7.97 1.02
N VAL A 87 -11.90 8.51 -0.19
CA VAL A 87 -11.07 8.22 -1.35
C VAL A 87 -10.79 9.49 -2.14
N ASP A 88 -9.67 9.48 -2.85
CA ASP A 88 -9.28 10.53 -3.76
C ASP A 88 -8.58 9.92 -4.98
N GLY A 89 -8.51 10.66 -6.08
CA GLY A 89 -8.08 10.11 -7.35
C GLY A 89 -8.08 11.13 -8.48
N VAL A 90 -7.63 10.65 -9.63
CA VAL A 90 -7.59 11.40 -10.87
C VAL A 90 -8.00 10.54 -12.03
N TYR A 91 -8.58 11.21 -13.00
CA TYR A 91 -8.74 10.76 -14.35
C TYR A 91 -7.65 11.40 -15.23
N ILE A 92 -7.01 10.60 -16.08
CA ILE A 92 -5.88 11.06 -16.90
C ILE A 92 -6.07 10.56 -18.34
N THR A 93 -5.87 11.45 -19.32
CA THR A 93 -5.76 11.08 -20.74
C THR A 93 -4.43 11.48 -21.34
N GLY A 94 -3.95 10.68 -22.28
CA GLY A 94 -2.82 11.03 -23.11
C GLY A 94 -2.89 10.39 -24.49
N SER A 95 -2.32 11.07 -25.48
CA SER A 95 -2.14 10.52 -26.82
C SER A 95 -0.85 9.70 -26.88
N VAL A 96 -0.93 8.50 -27.42
CA VAL A 96 0.26 7.72 -27.78
C VAL A 96 0.63 8.11 -29.20
N THR A 97 1.86 8.55 -29.40
CA THR A 97 2.37 9.01 -30.71
C THR A 97 3.40 8.03 -31.26
N SER A 98 3.44 7.84 -32.59
CA SER A 98 4.52 7.15 -33.30
C SER A 98 4.95 8.05 -34.47
N LEU A 99 6.26 8.26 -34.62
CA LEU A 99 6.83 9.17 -35.62
C LEU A 99 6.16 10.57 -35.64
N GLY A 100 5.80 11.09 -34.47
CA GLY A 100 5.15 12.41 -34.31
C GLY A 100 3.65 12.44 -34.60
N THR A 101 3.04 11.32 -34.99
CA THR A 101 1.59 11.23 -35.27
C THR A 101 0.86 10.49 -34.14
N ALA A 102 -0.28 11.00 -33.70
CA ALA A 102 -1.11 10.33 -32.69
C ALA A 102 -1.74 9.06 -33.28
N VAL A 103 -1.37 7.90 -32.75
CA VAL A 103 -1.84 6.59 -33.23
C VAL A 103 -3.02 6.05 -32.41
N ARG A 104 -3.07 6.36 -31.12
CA ARG A 104 -4.19 6.03 -30.23
C ARG A 104 -4.24 6.97 -29.03
N GLU A 105 -5.36 6.97 -28.35
CA GLU A 105 -5.51 7.64 -27.05
C GLU A 105 -5.56 6.58 -25.95
N CYS A 106 -4.96 6.90 -24.81
CA CYS A 106 -5.00 6.07 -23.61
C CYS A 106 -5.57 6.89 -22.47
N ALA A 107 -6.47 6.27 -21.73
CA ALA A 107 -7.10 6.87 -20.58
C ALA A 107 -6.97 5.96 -19.36
N ILE A 108 -6.69 6.55 -18.20
CA ILE A 108 -6.67 5.84 -16.92
C ILE A 108 -7.51 6.58 -15.89
N GLY A 109 -8.23 5.82 -15.08
CA GLY A 109 -8.85 6.29 -13.84
C GLY A 109 -8.13 5.67 -12.66
N VAL A 110 -7.67 6.49 -11.72
CA VAL A 110 -6.92 6.01 -10.56
C VAL A 110 -7.53 6.56 -9.28
N VAL A 111 -7.80 5.69 -8.31
CA VAL A 111 -8.30 6.06 -6.98
C VAL A 111 -7.50 5.37 -5.88
N ALA A 112 -7.35 6.07 -4.77
CA ALA A 112 -6.69 5.58 -3.57
C ALA A 112 -7.46 6.04 -2.30
N PRO A 113 -7.43 5.27 -1.20
CA PRO A 113 -7.94 5.72 0.07
C PRO A 113 -7.15 6.92 0.60
N VAL A 114 -7.87 7.91 1.14
CA VAL A 114 -7.23 9.04 1.84
C VAL A 114 -6.56 8.55 3.13
N ALA A 115 -7.20 7.64 3.86
CA ALA A 115 -6.68 7.09 5.10
C ALA A 115 -5.58 6.03 4.85
N ALA A 116 -4.44 6.18 5.53
CA ALA A 116 -3.35 5.23 5.44
C ALA A 116 -3.73 3.86 6.03
N GLY A 117 -3.36 2.78 5.32
CA GLY A 117 -3.65 1.40 5.70
C GLY A 117 -5.12 0.98 5.49
N SER A 118 -5.89 1.78 4.74
CA SER A 118 -7.20 1.37 4.24
C SER A 118 -7.06 0.62 2.93
N THR A 119 -8.00 -0.28 2.66
CA THR A 119 -8.13 -1.02 1.40
C THR A 119 -9.42 -0.64 0.70
N LEU A 120 -9.38 -0.54 -0.63
CA LEU A 120 -10.56 -0.33 -1.45
C LEU A 120 -11.28 -1.64 -1.73
N SER A 121 -12.60 -1.57 -1.77
CA SER A 121 -13.50 -2.59 -2.34
C SER A 121 -14.58 -1.89 -3.17
N GLY A 122 -15.16 -2.57 -4.15
CA GLY A 122 -16.21 -2.02 -5.03
C GLY A 122 -15.87 -2.15 -6.50
N THR A 123 -16.38 -1.24 -7.32
CA THR A 123 -16.25 -1.26 -8.78
C THR A 123 -15.85 0.10 -9.33
N ALA A 124 -14.93 0.12 -10.28
CA ALA A 124 -14.64 1.27 -11.14
C ALA A 124 -15.09 1.00 -12.57
N THR A 125 -15.55 2.05 -13.24
CA THR A 125 -15.89 2.07 -14.67
C THR A 125 -15.23 3.26 -15.31
N LEU A 126 -14.70 3.05 -16.51
CA LEU A 126 -14.14 4.10 -17.34
C LEU A 126 -14.76 3.95 -18.72
N THR A 127 -15.41 5.01 -19.16
CA THR A 127 -16.15 5.07 -20.43
C THR A 127 -15.60 6.18 -21.30
N ALA A 128 -15.37 5.88 -22.57
CA ALA A 128 -15.03 6.85 -23.61
C ALA A 128 -16.06 6.82 -24.73
N SER A 129 -16.31 7.98 -25.35
CA SER A 129 -17.15 8.09 -26.56
C SER A 129 -16.39 8.79 -27.68
N THR A 130 -16.55 8.29 -28.91
CA THR A 130 -15.91 8.80 -30.13
C THR A 130 -16.96 9.28 -31.14
N PHE A 131 -16.59 10.21 -32.03
CA PHE A 131 -17.53 10.81 -32.98
C PHE A 131 -17.96 9.79 -34.04
N GLY A 132 -19.25 9.70 -34.35
CA GLY A 132 -19.79 8.93 -35.47
C GLY A 132 -19.85 7.39 -35.28
N LEU A 133 -19.29 6.86 -34.20
CA LEU A 133 -19.44 5.46 -33.80
C LEU A 133 -19.62 5.43 -32.28
N THR A 134 -20.71 4.81 -31.81
CA THR A 134 -20.97 4.56 -30.38
C THR A 134 -20.01 3.49 -29.85
N GLN A 135 -18.70 3.67 -30.02
CA GLN A 135 -17.70 2.85 -29.36
C GLN A 135 -17.60 3.34 -27.93
N THR A 136 -18.51 2.82 -27.11
CA THR A 136 -18.42 2.87 -25.66
C THR A 136 -17.31 1.91 -25.27
N ALA A 137 -16.09 2.44 -25.16
CA ALA A 137 -14.98 1.66 -24.64
C ALA A 137 -15.11 1.65 -23.12
N THR A 138 -15.83 0.65 -22.61
CA THR A 138 -16.00 0.42 -21.17
C THR A 138 -14.89 -0.50 -20.70
N ALA A 139 -13.98 0.01 -19.87
CA ALA A 139 -13.09 -0.89 -19.15
C ALA A 139 -13.94 -1.79 -18.23
N THR A 140 -13.71 -3.10 -18.27
CA THR A 140 -14.47 -4.08 -17.49
C THR A 140 -14.49 -3.64 -16.02
N PRO A 141 -15.67 -3.65 -15.35
CA PRO A 141 -15.76 -3.33 -13.93
C PRO A 141 -14.70 -4.10 -13.16
N THR A 142 -13.67 -3.39 -12.74
CA THR A 142 -12.55 -4.00 -12.05
C THR A 142 -12.84 -3.89 -10.56
N ALA A 143 -12.74 -5.03 -9.86
CA ALA A 143 -12.85 -5.03 -8.42
C ALA A 143 -11.77 -4.10 -7.86
N LEU A 144 -12.19 -3.06 -7.13
CA LEU A 144 -11.26 -2.23 -6.39
C LEU A 144 -10.61 -3.13 -5.33
N SER A 145 -9.30 -3.21 -5.30
CA SER A 145 -8.58 -4.08 -4.36
C SER A 145 -7.26 -3.45 -3.97
N GLY A 146 -6.94 -3.50 -2.68
CA GLY A 146 -5.69 -2.96 -2.14
C GLY A 146 -5.71 -1.46 -1.92
N ASP A 147 -4.52 -0.86 -1.91
CA ASP A 147 -4.31 0.53 -1.51
C ASP A 147 -4.48 1.53 -2.66
N VAL A 148 -4.48 1.05 -3.90
CA VAL A 148 -4.66 1.82 -5.13
C VAL A 148 -5.40 0.95 -6.13
N SER A 149 -6.39 1.52 -6.81
CA SER A 149 -7.02 0.89 -7.96
C SER A 149 -6.83 1.73 -9.20
N VAL A 150 -6.46 1.06 -10.30
CA VAL A 150 -6.26 1.65 -11.62
C VAL A 150 -7.19 0.91 -12.58
N ILE A 151 -7.94 1.68 -13.36
CA ILE A 151 -8.67 1.17 -14.51
C ILE A 151 -8.10 1.84 -15.76
N THR A 152 -7.86 1.05 -16.79
CA THR A 152 -7.15 1.49 -17.98
C THR A 152 -7.94 1.19 -19.23
N LEU A 153 -8.01 2.17 -20.12
CA LEU A 153 -8.48 2.04 -21.48
C LEU A 153 -7.28 2.26 -22.41
N LYS A 154 -6.72 1.16 -22.93
CA LYS A 154 -5.44 1.16 -23.67
C LYS A 154 -5.56 1.58 -25.13
N GLU A 155 -6.72 1.34 -25.72
CA GLU A 155 -6.99 1.52 -27.14
C GLU A 155 -8.33 2.22 -27.33
N SER A 156 -8.36 3.54 -27.17
CA SER A 156 -9.43 4.35 -27.73
C SER A 156 -8.98 4.94 -29.06
N ALA A 157 -9.91 5.02 -30.03
CA ALA A 157 -9.65 5.76 -31.25
C ALA A 157 -9.17 7.18 -30.90
N PRO A 158 -8.21 7.72 -31.65
CA PRO A 158 -7.78 9.10 -31.41
C PRO A 158 -9.02 10.02 -31.51
N PHE A 159 -9.04 11.09 -30.71
CA PHE A 159 -10.11 12.11 -30.71
C PHE A 159 -11.40 11.70 -30.00
N SER A 160 -11.31 11.00 -28.86
CA SER A 160 -12.49 10.78 -28.01
C SER A 160 -12.99 12.13 -27.43
N TYR A 161 -14.30 12.37 -27.52
CA TYR A 161 -14.90 13.67 -27.21
C TYR A 161 -15.40 13.77 -25.76
N SER A 162 -15.82 12.63 -25.19
CA SER A 162 -16.24 12.56 -23.79
C SER A 162 -15.61 11.36 -23.12
N PHE A 163 -15.21 11.58 -21.87
CA PHE A 163 -14.77 10.52 -20.99
C PHE A 163 -15.44 10.69 -19.64
N THR A 164 -15.84 9.56 -19.07
CA THR A 164 -16.46 9.50 -17.75
C THR A 164 -15.80 8.38 -16.97
N TYR A 165 -15.17 8.74 -15.87
CA TYR A 165 -14.67 7.83 -14.86
C TYR A 165 -15.62 7.85 -13.66
N LYS A 166 -16.05 6.67 -13.21
CA LYS A 166 -16.90 6.50 -12.02
C LYS A 166 -16.37 5.36 -11.17
N ALA A 167 -16.24 5.56 -9.86
CA ALA A 167 -15.86 4.53 -8.91
C ALA A 167 -16.77 4.57 -7.68
N GLU A 168 -17.29 3.41 -7.30
CA GLU A 168 -18.20 3.26 -6.17
C GLU A 168 -17.81 2.05 -5.34
N GLY A 169 -17.91 2.18 -4.02
CA GLY A 169 -17.42 1.12 -3.14
C GLY A 169 -17.27 1.53 -1.69
N SER A 170 -16.29 0.93 -1.02
CA SER A 170 -15.95 1.20 0.37
C SER A 170 -14.45 1.18 0.61
N SER A 171 -13.99 2.09 1.47
CA SER A 171 -12.64 2.12 2.02
C SER A 171 -12.67 1.48 3.41
N THR A 172 -11.96 0.38 3.58
CA THR A 172 -11.98 -0.44 4.81
C THR A 172 -10.64 -0.39 5.51
N LYS A 173 -10.62 -0.01 6.80
CA LYS A 173 -9.43 -0.03 7.64
C LYS A 173 -9.63 -0.95 8.83
N THR A 174 -8.79 -1.98 8.95
CA THR A 174 -8.76 -2.84 10.13
C THR A 174 -7.59 -2.46 11.01
N THR A 175 -7.88 -1.89 12.18
CA THR A 175 -6.87 -1.57 13.19
C THR A 175 -6.81 -2.67 14.23
N SER A 176 -5.66 -3.32 14.37
CA SER A 176 -5.42 -4.36 15.38
C SER A 176 -4.59 -3.83 16.53
N THR A 177 -5.18 -3.76 17.71
CA THR A 177 -4.50 -3.36 18.94
C THR A 177 -4.16 -4.60 19.76
N THR A 178 -2.88 -4.84 19.99
CA THR A 178 -2.42 -5.94 20.87
C THR A 178 -2.07 -5.36 22.23
N THR A 179 -2.88 -5.67 23.24
CA THR A 179 -2.57 -5.36 24.63
C THR A 179 -1.83 -6.52 25.27
N SER A 180 -0.81 -6.23 26.09
CA SER A 180 -0.10 -7.24 26.86
C SER A 180 -0.31 -6.99 28.35
N THR A 181 -0.85 -7.98 29.05
CA THR A 181 -1.07 -7.91 30.50
C THR A 181 -0.25 -8.98 31.20
N LYS A 182 0.40 -8.60 32.31
CA LYS A 182 1.06 -9.57 33.18
C LYS A 182 0.03 -10.09 34.16
N VAL A 183 -0.37 -11.34 33.99
CA VAL A 183 -1.29 -12.03 34.90
C VAL A 183 -0.46 -12.87 35.86
N LYS A 184 -0.77 -12.80 37.16
CA LYS A 184 -0.13 -13.61 38.18
C LYS A 184 -0.23 -15.10 37.81
N ASP A 185 0.90 -15.78 37.79
CA ASP A 185 1.03 -17.21 37.47
C ASP A 185 2.02 -17.81 38.45
N THR A 186 1.50 -18.15 39.62
CA THR A 186 2.30 -18.56 40.76
C THR A 186 2.94 -19.92 40.48
N LYS A 187 4.24 -19.94 40.20
CA LYS A 187 4.99 -21.18 39.97
C LYS A 187 5.24 -21.92 41.28
N THR A 188 4.87 -23.20 41.31
CA THR A 188 5.12 -24.08 42.46
C THR A 188 6.62 -24.35 42.64
N LYS A 189 7.02 -24.76 43.85
CA LYS A 189 8.42 -25.16 44.14
C LYS A 189 8.89 -26.27 43.18
N ALA A 190 8.02 -27.25 42.89
CA ALA A 190 8.28 -28.34 41.95
C ALA A 190 8.56 -27.83 40.52
N GLN A 191 7.76 -26.88 40.03
CA GLN A 191 7.96 -26.27 38.70
C GLN A 191 9.26 -25.48 38.61
N LYS A 192 9.61 -24.70 39.65
CA LYS A 192 10.89 -23.98 39.71
C LYS A 192 12.08 -24.95 39.71
N LYS A 193 12.00 -26.05 40.46
CA LYS A 193 13.03 -27.12 40.49
C LYS A 193 13.17 -27.78 39.12
N ALA A 194 12.07 -28.10 38.46
CA ALA A 194 12.08 -28.66 37.10
C ALA A 194 12.68 -27.69 36.07
N ALA A 195 12.35 -26.41 36.13
CA ALA A 195 12.92 -25.38 35.27
C ALA A 195 14.44 -25.24 35.48
N LYS A 196 14.91 -25.26 36.73
CA LYS A 196 16.34 -25.26 37.07
C LYS A 196 17.05 -26.50 36.52
N LYS A 197 16.46 -27.69 36.65
CA LYS A 197 17.01 -28.94 36.07
C LYS A 197 17.16 -28.84 34.55
N LYS A 198 16.14 -28.32 33.85
CA LYS A 198 16.19 -28.07 32.39
C LYS A 198 17.27 -27.06 32.02
N TYR A 199 17.40 -25.95 32.75
CA TYR A 199 18.45 -24.94 32.54
C TYR A 199 19.86 -25.54 32.67
N VAL A 200 20.13 -26.26 33.76
CA VAL A 200 21.45 -26.90 33.99
C VAL A 200 21.77 -27.90 32.87
N LYS A 201 20.80 -28.72 32.44
CA LYS A 201 20.97 -29.65 31.31
C LYS A 201 21.33 -28.92 30.01
N ARG A 202 20.63 -27.82 29.69
CA ARG A 202 20.91 -27.00 28.48
C ARG A 202 22.30 -26.34 28.53
N VAL A 203 22.71 -25.82 29.68
CA VAL A 203 24.04 -25.21 29.85
C VAL A 203 25.15 -26.26 29.74
N LYS A 204 24.98 -27.44 30.33
CA LYS A 204 25.92 -28.57 30.20
C LYS A 204 26.05 -29.00 28.73
N ALA A 205 24.93 -29.15 28.02
CA ALA A 205 24.94 -29.48 26.59
C ALA A 205 25.64 -28.39 25.74
N ALA A 206 25.37 -27.11 26.01
CA ALA A 206 26.05 -26.00 25.35
C ALA A 206 27.57 -26.04 25.60
N LYS A 207 28.01 -26.30 26.85
CA LYS A 207 29.45 -26.45 27.19
C LYS A 207 30.09 -27.65 26.47
N LYS A 208 29.41 -28.80 26.40
CA LYS A 208 29.88 -29.97 25.64
C LYS A 208 30.04 -29.65 24.15
N SER A 209 29.05 -28.96 23.56
CA SER A 209 29.12 -28.54 22.15
C SER A 209 30.24 -27.54 21.89
N TYR A 210 30.49 -26.62 22.82
CA TYR A 210 31.60 -25.68 22.74
C TYR A 210 32.96 -26.39 22.80
N LYS A 211 33.16 -27.32 23.74
CA LYS A 211 34.42 -28.11 23.84
C LYS A 211 34.69 -28.86 22.53
N LYS A 212 33.68 -29.53 21.96
CA LYS A 212 33.78 -30.24 20.67
C LYS A 212 34.05 -29.30 19.49
N ALA A 213 33.44 -28.11 19.48
CA ALA A 213 33.66 -27.12 18.43
C ALA A 213 35.07 -26.52 18.50
N VAL A 214 35.58 -26.25 19.69
CA VAL A 214 36.94 -25.72 19.90
C VAL A 214 38.00 -26.77 19.58
N SER A 215 37.79 -28.04 19.96
CA SER A 215 38.75 -29.12 19.63
C SER A 215 38.83 -29.38 18.12
N LYS A 216 37.74 -29.13 17.38
CA LYS A 216 37.71 -29.21 15.91
C LYS A 216 38.09 -27.90 15.21
N ALA A 217 38.34 -26.82 15.95
CA ALA A 217 38.63 -25.52 15.37
C ALA A 217 40.12 -25.39 15.07
N GLY A 218 40.48 -25.56 13.79
CA GLY A 218 41.84 -25.37 13.27
C GLY A 218 42.28 -23.91 13.08
N SER A 219 41.44 -22.91 13.42
CA SER A 219 41.80 -21.49 13.27
C SER A 219 41.22 -20.60 14.37
N LYS A 220 41.84 -19.43 14.58
CA LYS A 220 41.41 -18.41 15.57
C LYS A 220 39.98 -17.94 15.31
N THR A 221 39.62 -17.71 14.06
CA THR A 221 38.26 -17.29 13.64
C THR A 221 37.19 -18.33 14.00
N LYS A 222 37.46 -19.63 13.76
CA LYS A 222 36.54 -20.72 14.14
C LYS A 222 36.35 -20.83 15.66
N ARG A 223 37.39 -20.56 16.45
CA ARG A 223 37.32 -20.50 17.93
C ARG A 223 36.47 -19.32 18.43
N VAL A 224 36.61 -18.15 17.82
CA VAL A 224 35.77 -16.98 18.12
C VAL A 224 34.30 -17.26 17.83
N GLN A 225 34.02 -17.86 16.67
CA GLN A 225 32.64 -18.24 16.30
C GLN A 225 32.05 -19.25 17.29
N ALA A 226 32.81 -20.29 17.67
CA ALA A 226 32.38 -21.25 18.69
C ALA A 226 32.05 -20.57 20.04
N LYS A 227 32.85 -19.58 20.46
CA LYS A 227 32.61 -18.78 21.68
C LYS A 227 31.33 -17.94 21.56
N LYS A 228 31.09 -17.31 20.40
CA LYS A 228 29.87 -16.54 20.10
C LYS A 228 28.62 -17.44 20.18
N THR A 229 28.66 -18.61 19.53
CA THR A 229 27.57 -19.59 19.59
C THR A 229 27.31 -20.08 21.01
N TYR A 230 28.36 -20.36 21.80
CA TYR A 230 28.21 -20.76 23.20
C TYR A 230 27.52 -19.67 24.04
N LYS A 231 27.97 -18.41 23.91
CA LYS A 231 27.35 -17.27 24.61
C LYS A 231 25.87 -17.13 24.25
N ALA A 232 25.52 -17.22 22.97
CA ALA A 232 24.13 -17.17 22.49
C ALA A 232 23.26 -18.30 23.09
N LYS A 233 23.75 -19.55 23.07
CA LYS A 233 23.06 -20.70 23.66
C LYS A 233 22.85 -20.54 25.17
N ARG A 234 23.85 -20.01 25.89
CA ARG A 234 23.75 -19.73 27.34
C ARG A 234 22.73 -18.63 27.62
N ALA A 235 22.74 -17.54 26.83
CA ALA A 235 21.79 -16.45 26.96
C ALA A 235 20.35 -16.93 26.71
N SER A 236 20.10 -17.69 25.64
CA SER A 236 18.79 -18.29 25.35
C SER A 236 18.29 -19.23 26.47
N ALA A 237 19.18 -20.07 27.01
CA ALA A 237 18.85 -20.94 28.14
C ALA A 237 18.48 -20.12 29.40
N LYS A 238 19.22 -19.03 29.69
CA LYS A 238 18.94 -18.13 30.82
C LYS A 238 17.61 -17.39 30.63
N ALA A 239 17.32 -16.91 29.42
CA ALA A 239 16.05 -16.25 29.10
C ALA A 239 14.86 -17.22 29.27
N THR A 240 14.99 -18.45 28.76
CA THR A 240 13.96 -19.49 28.95
C THR A 240 13.74 -19.80 30.43
N TYR A 241 14.82 -19.93 31.21
CA TYR A 241 14.74 -20.16 32.65
C TYR A 241 14.01 -19.02 33.37
N LYS A 242 14.41 -17.76 33.11
CA LYS A 242 13.74 -16.58 33.67
C LYS A 242 12.24 -16.56 33.37
N LYS A 243 11.85 -16.87 32.13
CA LYS A 243 10.44 -16.97 31.74
C LYS A 243 9.71 -18.10 32.46
N ALA A 244 10.37 -19.25 32.63
CA ALA A 244 9.77 -20.43 33.27
C ALA A 244 9.60 -20.29 34.80
N VAL A 245 10.42 -19.46 35.46
CA VAL A 245 10.32 -19.19 36.91
C VAL A 245 9.65 -17.87 37.24
N ALA A 246 9.31 -17.06 36.24
CA ALA A 246 8.55 -15.83 36.42
C ALA A 246 7.22 -16.14 37.12
N GLY A 247 6.86 -15.36 38.13
CA GLY A 247 5.59 -15.47 38.84
C GLY A 247 4.41 -14.87 38.08
N TYR A 248 4.57 -14.64 36.78
CA TYR A 248 3.56 -14.06 35.90
C TYR A 248 3.63 -14.70 34.52
N LYS A 249 2.48 -14.78 33.87
CA LYS A 249 2.35 -15.05 32.44
C LYS A 249 1.99 -13.74 31.73
N VAL A 250 2.59 -13.50 30.57
CA VAL A 250 2.17 -12.39 29.70
C VAL A 250 1.03 -12.91 28.84
N VAL A 251 -0.17 -12.41 29.08
CA VAL A 251 -1.33 -12.66 28.22
C VAL A 251 -1.34 -11.55 27.18
N LYS A 252 -1.42 -11.94 25.91
CA LYS A 252 -1.63 -10.99 24.82
C LYS A 252 -3.09 -11.10 24.40
N LYS A 253 -3.80 -9.98 24.38
CA LYS A 253 -5.15 -9.89 23.81
C LYS A 253 -5.07 -8.97 22.61
N THR A 254 -5.41 -9.51 21.44
CA THR A 254 -5.54 -8.74 20.22
C THR A 254 -7.01 -8.42 20.02
N THR A 255 -7.33 -7.14 19.87
CA THR A 255 -8.66 -6.67 19.48
C THR A 255 -8.54 -5.95 18.16
N SER A 256 -9.35 -6.34 17.19
CA SER A 256 -9.46 -5.68 15.89
C SER A 256 -10.73 -4.82 15.85
N SER A 257 -10.61 -3.60 15.35
CA SER A 257 -11.75 -2.77 14.95
C SER A 257 -11.67 -2.54 13.44
N THR A 258 -12.80 -2.68 12.76
CA THR A 258 -12.90 -2.45 11.32
C THR A 258 -13.79 -1.24 11.09
N GLU A 259 -13.23 -0.24 10.42
CA GLU A 259 -13.94 0.94 9.97
C GLU A 259 -14.22 0.80 8.47
N ILE A 260 -15.48 0.99 8.07
CA ILE A 260 -15.92 0.92 6.67
C ILE A 260 -16.47 2.28 6.29
N ARG A 261 -15.90 2.90 5.25
CA ARG A 261 -16.34 4.20 4.73
C ARG A 261 -16.78 4.07 3.28
N PRO A 262 -18.10 4.14 2.97
CA PRO A 262 -18.57 4.09 1.59
C PRO A 262 -18.08 5.30 0.79
N PHE A 263 -18.03 5.17 -0.53
CA PHE A 263 -17.77 6.28 -1.45
C PHE A 263 -18.46 6.08 -2.82
N SER A 264 -18.70 7.20 -3.48
CA SER A 264 -19.02 7.31 -4.90
C SER A 264 -18.30 8.54 -5.43
N VAL A 265 -17.41 8.36 -6.40
CA VAL A 265 -16.62 9.43 -7.00
C VAL A 265 -16.72 9.37 -8.52
N THR A 266 -16.72 10.55 -9.14
CA THR A 266 -16.82 10.73 -10.58
C THR A 266 -15.78 11.75 -11.03
N ALA A 267 -15.19 11.55 -12.19
CA ALA A 267 -14.49 12.56 -12.96
C ALA A 267 -14.98 12.48 -14.40
N ALA A 268 -15.26 13.62 -15.02
CA ALA A 268 -15.70 13.67 -16.40
C ALA A 268 -15.01 14.81 -17.13
N ARG A 269 -14.69 14.57 -18.40
CA ARG A 269 -14.31 15.63 -19.32
C ARG A 269 -15.56 16.36 -19.75
N ALA A 270 -15.65 17.67 -19.48
CA ALA A 270 -16.73 18.48 -20.02
C ALA A 270 -16.70 18.38 -21.57
N PRO A 271 -17.85 18.16 -22.24
CA PRO A 271 -17.87 18.15 -23.69
C PRO A 271 -17.31 19.49 -24.19
N PHE A 272 -16.45 19.43 -25.21
CA PHE A 272 -15.97 20.64 -25.87
C PHE A 272 -17.19 21.31 -26.51
N VAL A 273 -17.76 22.31 -25.84
CA VAL A 273 -18.80 23.14 -26.41
C VAL A 273 -18.09 24.00 -27.44
N PHE A 274 -18.15 23.62 -28.71
CA PHE A 274 -17.81 24.58 -29.76
C PHE A 274 -18.75 25.77 -29.56
N PRO A 275 -18.25 27.00 -29.36
CA PRO A 275 -19.11 28.15 -29.40
C PRO A 275 -19.71 28.15 -30.81
N ILE A 276 -20.99 27.80 -30.92
CA ILE A 276 -21.71 27.99 -32.16
C ILE A 276 -21.66 29.50 -32.37
N PRO A 277 -20.98 30.00 -33.42
CA PRO A 277 -20.97 31.43 -33.66
C PRO A 277 -22.43 31.89 -33.76
N PRO A 278 -22.80 33.02 -33.13
CA PRO A 278 -24.15 33.53 -33.25
C PRO A 278 -24.46 33.61 -34.74
N ILE A 279 -25.55 32.98 -35.17
CA ILE A 279 -26.02 33.06 -36.55
C ILE A 279 -26.29 34.55 -36.80
N PRO A 280 -25.54 35.24 -37.67
CA PRO A 280 -25.80 36.64 -37.93
C PRO A 280 -27.15 36.73 -38.67
N GLY A 281 -28.17 37.25 -38.00
CA GLY A 281 -29.45 37.58 -38.62
C GLY A 281 -30.56 36.52 -38.56
N ALA A 282 -30.60 35.68 -37.52
CA ALA A 282 -31.81 34.92 -37.17
C ALA A 282 -32.61 35.63 -36.06
#